data_AF-A0A976HND3-F1
#
_entry.id   AF-A0A976HND3-F1
#
_cell.length_a   1.000
_cell.length_b   1.000
_cell.length_c   1.000
_cell.angle_alpha   90.00
_cell.angle_beta   90.00
_cell.angle_gamma   90.00
#
_symmetry.space_group_name_H-M   'P 1'
#
loop_
_entity.id
_entity.type
_entity.pdbx_description
1 polymer ?
#
loop_
_entity_poly.entity_id
_entity_poly.type
_entity_poly.pdbx_seq_one_letter_code
_entity_poly.pdbx_strand_id
1 'polypeptide(L)' 'MATVRLLSDEEAGAEALATFNDIRAKRQTDYVNNFWRALAHDPALMKATWERLQTVMAPGATSRAVELPARGW' A
#
# COMPACT_ATOMS: atom_id res chain seq x y z
N MET A 1 -20.44 -4.36 -0.36
CA MET A 1 -20.00 -5.67 -0.89
C MET A 1 -18.74 -5.45 -1.71
N ALA A 2 -17.73 -6.31 -1.59
CA ALA A 2 -16.57 -6.24 -2.48
C ALA A 2 -16.99 -6.75 -3.87
N THR A 3 -16.91 -5.90 -4.89
CA THR A 3 -17.31 -6.22 -6.27
C THR A 3 -16.17 -6.83 -7.10
N VAL A 4 -14.95 -6.82 -6.56
CA VAL A 4 -13.74 -7.33 -7.22
C VAL A 4 -13.15 -8.43 -6.36
N ARG A 5 -12.85 -9.58 -7.00
CA ARG A 5 -12.20 -10.72 -6.34
C ARG A 5 -10.78 -10.33 -5.91
N LEU A 6 -10.31 -10.74 -4.75
CA LEU A 6 -8.93 -10.49 -4.35
C LEU A 6 -8.02 -11.54 -4.95
N LEU A 7 -6.91 -11.12 -5.55
CA LEU A 7 -5.91 -12.05 -6.09
C LEU A 7 -4.99 -12.57 -4.97
N SER A 8 -4.77 -13.89 -4.96
CA SER A 8 -3.68 -14.49 -4.19
C SER A 8 -2.32 -14.18 -4.84
N ASP A 9 -1.23 -14.49 -4.15
CA ASP A 9 0.12 -14.33 -4.70
C ASP A 9 0.32 -15.25 -5.92
N GLU A 10 -0.29 -16.43 -5.92
CA GLU A 10 -0.19 -17.42 -7.02
C GLU A 10 -0.96 -16.99 -8.26
N GLU A 11 -2.02 -16.19 -8.07
CA GLU A 11 -2.90 -15.71 -9.14
C GLU A 11 -2.45 -14.35 -9.69
N ALA A 12 -1.60 -13.64 -8.96
CA ALA A 12 -1.06 -12.36 -9.37
C ALA A 12 -0.02 -12.56 -10.49
N GLY A 13 -0.12 -11.77 -11.56
CA GLY A 13 0.90 -11.73 -12.60
C GLY A 13 2.25 -11.22 -12.07
N ALA A 14 3.32 -11.45 -12.82
CA ALA A 14 4.69 -11.11 -12.42
C ALA A 14 4.87 -9.64 -12.00
N GLU A 15 4.19 -8.70 -12.66
CA GLU A 15 4.25 -7.27 -12.33
C GLU A 15 3.60 -6.92 -10.97
N ALA A 16 2.45 -7.52 -10.69
CA ALA A 16 1.76 -7.35 -9.41
C ALA A 16 2.56 -8.00 -8.27
N LEU A 17 3.14 -9.18 -8.51
CA LEU A 17 4.04 -9.87 -7.58
C LEU A 17 5.29 -9.05 -7.25
N ALA A 18 5.91 -8.40 -8.24
CA ALA A 18 7.05 -7.52 -8.01
C ALA A 18 6.68 -6.37 -7.05
N THR A 19 5.48 -5.80 -7.24
CA THR A 19 4.98 -4.73 -6.38
C THR A 19 4.62 -5.23 -4.98
N PHE A 20 4.04 -6.43 -4.84
CA PHE A 20 3.82 -7.08 -3.54
C PHE A 20 5.13 -7.26 -2.76
N ASN A 21 6.18 -7.72 -3.42
CA ASN A 21 7.48 -7.91 -2.78
C ASN A 21 8.10 -6.57 -2.34
N ASP A 22 7.98 -5.51 -3.13
CA ASP A 22 8.46 -4.18 -2.73
C ASP A 22 7.67 -3.62 -1.53
N ILE A 23 6.35 -3.83 -1.51
CA ILE A 23 5.50 -3.47 -0.36
C ILE A 23 5.98 -4.19 0.92
N ARG A 24 6.24 -5.50 0.83
CA ARG A 24 6.74 -6.30 1.96
C ARG A 24 8.09 -5.78 2.46
N ALA A 25 9.01 -5.52 1.54
CA ALA A 25 10.34 -5.02 1.85
C ALA A 25 10.30 -3.63 2.52
N LYS A 26 9.52 -2.68 1.97
CA LYS A 26 9.47 -1.30 2.48
C LYS A 26 8.65 -1.14 3.75
N ARG A 27 7.58 -1.92 3.92
CA ARG A 27 6.73 -1.87 5.11
C ARG A 27 7.16 -2.87 6.20
N GLN A 28 8.19 -3.67 5.94
CA GLN A 28 8.70 -4.71 6.83
C GLN A 28 7.57 -5.63 7.34
N THR A 29 6.75 -6.10 6.40
CA THR A 29 5.60 -6.95 6.70
C THR A 29 5.51 -8.08 5.69
N ASP A 30 5.05 -9.25 6.12
CA ASP A 30 4.80 -10.39 5.22
C ASP A 30 3.41 -10.32 4.59
N TYR A 31 2.53 -9.47 5.13
CA TYR A 31 1.14 -9.38 4.74
C TYR A 31 0.88 -8.21 3.77
N VAL A 32 0.42 -8.55 2.57
CA VAL A 32 -0.13 -7.59 1.61
C VAL A 32 -1.64 -7.49 1.82
N ASN A 33 -2.12 -6.28 2.13
CA ASN A 33 -3.53 -6.02 2.43
C ASN A 33 -4.46 -6.21 1.21
N ASN A 34 -5.77 -6.27 1.49
CA ASN A 34 -6.79 -6.50 0.47
C ASN A 34 -6.87 -5.38 -0.59
N PHE A 35 -6.45 -4.16 -0.27
CA PHE A 35 -6.44 -3.05 -1.23
C PHE A 35 -5.47 -3.32 -2.39
N TRP A 36 -4.24 -3.70 -2.08
CA TRP A 36 -3.24 -4.07 -3.08
C TRP A 36 -3.64 -5.33 -3.85
N ARG A 37 -4.26 -6.30 -3.17
CA ARG A 37 -4.78 -7.52 -3.83
C ARG A 37 -5.94 -7.26 -4.79
N ALA A 38 -6.72 -6.21 -4.55
CA ALA A 38 -7.75 -5.76 -5.50
C ALA A 38 -7.14 -5.01 -6.68
N LEU A 39 -6.11 -4.17 -6.44
CA LEU A 39 -5.41 -3.46 -7.51
C LEU A 39 -4.58 -4.38 -8.41
N ALA A 40 -4.22 -5.57 -7.95
CA ALA A 40 -3.45 -6.53 -8.74
C ALA A 40 -4.14 -7.00 -10.05
N HIS A 41 -5.44 -6.76 -10.22
CA HIS A 41 -6.13 -6.94 -11.51
C HIS A 41 -5.67 -5.96 -12.59
N ASP A 42 -5.11 -4.82 -12.20
CA ASP A 42 -4.47 -3.84 -13.07
C ASP A 42 -3.07 -3.50 -12.52
N PRO A 43 -2.05 -4.29 -12.90
CA PRO A 43 -0.69 -4.13 -12.39
C PRO A 43 -0.08 -2.75 -12.71
N ALA A 44 -0.46 -2.14 -13.84
CA ALA A 44 0.04 -0.82 -14.24
C ALA A 44 -0.48 0.26 -13.29
N LEU A 45 -1.78 0.24 -12.97
CA LEU A 45 -2.38 1.14 -11.99
C LEU A 45 -1.81 0.90 -10.58
N MET A 46 -1.64 -0.38 -10.21
CA MET A 46 -1.09 -0.76 -8.92
C MET A 46 0.31 -0.17 -8.71
N LYS A 47 1.19 -0.32 -9.70
CA LYS A 47 2.55 0.22 -9.66
C LYS A 47 2.57 1.74 -9.57
N ALA A 48 1.81 2.43 -10.42
CA ALA A 48 1.73 3.90 -10.40
C ALA A 48 1.21 4.42 -9.04
N THR A 49 0.24 3.73 -8.45
CA THR A 49 -0.30 4.06 -7.12
C THR A 49 0.75 3.86 -6.03
N TRP A 50 1.49 2.75 -6.09
CA TRP A 50 2.56 2.47 -5.14
C TRP A 50 3.70 3.48 -5.21
N GLU A 51 4.16 3.85 -6.40
CA GLU A 51 5.18 4.89 -6.61
C GLU A 51 4.74 6.24 -6.04
N ARG A 52 3.49 6.66 -6.31
CA ARG A 52 2.94 7.89 -5.74
C ARG A 52 2.80 7.82 -4.22
N LEU A 53 2.44 6.68 -3.66
CA LEU A 53 2.30 6.53 -2.21
C LEU A 53 3.64 6.70 -1.50
N GLN A 54 4.74 6.24 -2.11
CA GLN A 54 6.07 6.38 -1.54
C GLN A 54 6.50 7.84 -1.38
N THR A 55 6.06 8.74 -2.27
CA THR A 55 6.36 10.17 -2.16
C THR A 55 5.64 10.82 -0.96
N VAL A 56 4.45 10.33 -0.62
CA VAL A 56 3.67 10.80 0.53
C VAL A 56 4.18 10.19 1.84
N MET A 57 4.63 8.93 1.80
CA MET A 57 5.18 8.23 2.97
C MET A 57 6.66 8.59 3.23
N ALA A 58 7.29 9.39 2.37
CA ALA A 58 8.66 9.82 2.56
C ALA A 58 8.81 10.66 3.85
N PRO A 59 9.88 10.46 4.64
CA PRO A 59 10.12 11.25 5.85
C PRO A 59 10.15 12.74 5.52
N GLY A 60 9.21 13.51 6.08
CA GLY A 60 9.07 14.96 5.84
C GLY A 60 7.80 15.39 5.11
N ALA A 61 7.04 14.47 4.50
CA ALA A 61 5.77 14.79 3.82
C ALA A 61 4.55 14.77 4.77
N THR A 62 4.60 14.02 5.86
CA THR A 62 3.58 14.00 6.93
C THR A 62 4.10 14.61 8.23
N SER A 63 4.59 15.85 8.18
CA SER A 63 4.74 16.69 9.36
C SER A 63 3.43 17.44 9.64
N ARG A 64 2.40 16.69 10.04
CA ARG A 64 1.40 17.23 10.96
C ARG A 64 1.32 16.27 12.12
N ALA A 65 2.25 16.43 13.06
CA ALA A 65 1.91 16.19 14.44
C ALA A 65 0.64 17.01 14.67
N VAL A 66 -0.52 16.34 14.74
CA VAL A 66 -1.63 16.93 15.45
C VAL A 66 -1.08 17.05 16.86
N GLU A 67 -0.60 18.25 17.19
CA GLU A 67 -0.36 18.65 18.56
C GLU A 67 -1.73 18.58 19.20
N LEU A 68 -2.08 17.39 19.69
CA LEU A 68 -3.23 17.22 20.55
C LEU A 68 -2.89 18.09 21.75
N PRO A 69 -3.60 19.21 21.99
CA PRO A 69 -3.36 19.96 23.20
C PRO A 69 -3.52 18.96 24.34
N ALA A 70 -2.49 18.86 25.18
CA ALA A 70 -2.53 18.04 26.37
C ALA A 70 -3.81 18.42 27.13
N ARG A 71 -4.83 17.56 27.06
CA ARG A 71 -6.05 17.73 27.84
C ARG A 71 -5.70 17.44 29.29
N GLY A 72 -5.17 18.46 29.96
CA GLY A 72 -5.33 18.63 31.38
C GLY A 72 -6.58 19.47 31.61
N TRP A 73 -7.60 18.84 32.21
CA TRP A 73 -8.84 19.41 32.76
C TRP A 73 -9.88 19.85 31.72
#